data_AF-A0A4C1ZWM3-F1
#
_entry.id   AF-A0A4C1ZWM3-F1
#
_cell.length_a   1.000
_cell.length_b   1.000
_cell.length_c   1.000
_cell.angle_alpha   90.00
_cell.angle_beta   90.00
_cell.angle_gamma   90.00
#
_symmetry.space_group_name_H-M   'P 1'
#
loop_
_entity.id
_entity.type
_entity.pdbx_description
1 polymer ?
#
loop_
_entity_poly.entity_id
_entity_poly.type
_entity_poly.pdbx_seq_one_letter_code
_entity_poly.pdbx_strand_id
1 'polypeptide(L)'
;MVVQIARCSKTFNEYDTRETGFVNAITAAGVAYAITRACTAGALLDCSCEKGEPKTRRGRPQPEVPSLEPGDRWQWGGCSDNVKFGIRKSREFMDSRYRKRSDIKTLIKLHNNNAGRLAIKSNVKMECKCHGLSGSCTLRTCWSRMPSFREVGDRLRDRFEGASKAISRGSAAAVSIGSEPEEFASSFSASVLSQPRDMVSRFFTALRR
;
A
#
# COMPACT_ATOMS: atom_id res chain seq x y z
N MET A 1 4.27 4.20 -11.18
CA MET A 1 2.88 4.17 -10.64
C MET A 1 2.60 5.48 -9.93
N VAL A 2 1.99 6.43 -10.65
CA VAL A 2 1.61 7.73 -10.09
C VAL A 2 0.32 7.55 -9.30
N VAL A 3 0.45 7.47 -7.97
CA VAL A 3 -0.71 7.53 -7.07
C VAL A 3 -1.21 8.97 -7.06
N GLN A 4 -2.22 9.30 -7.87
CA GLN A 4 -2.94 10.57 -7.79
C GLN A 4 -4.21 10.38 -6.96
N ILE A 5 -4.55 11.37 -6.11
CA ILE A 5 -5.86 11.43 -5.46
C ILE A 5 -6.88 11.94 -6.49
N ALA A 6 -8.03 11.29 -6.60
CA ALA A 6 -9.07 11.65 -7.57
C ALA A 6 -10.12 12.58 -6.95
N ARG A 7 -10.57 13.61 -7.70
CA ARG A 7 -11.63 14.56 -7.30
C ARG A 7 -12.95 14.25 -7.99
N CYS A 8 -14.10 14.52 -7.38
CA CYS A 8 -15.37 14.63 -8.12
C CYS A 8 -15.59 16.06 -8.61
N SER A 9 -16.13 16.27 -9.83
CA SER A 9 -16.53 17.61 -10.29
C SER A 9 -17.75 18.10 -9.51
N LYS A 10 -17.87 19.43 -9.35
CA LYS A 10 -18.86 20.18 -8.54
C LYS A 10 -20.36 19.81 -8.72
N THR A 11 -20.71 18.86 -9.59
CA THR A 11 -22.08 18.40 -9.84
C THR A 11 -22.51 17.20 -8.99
N PHE A 12 -21.59 16.58 -8.23
CA PHE A 12 -21.92 15.51 -7.29
C PHE A 12 -21.78 16.05 -5.86
N ASN A 13 -22.92 16.14 -5.15
CA ASN A 13 -23.14 16.39 -3.71
C ASN A 13 -21.97 16.98 -2.89
N GLU A 14 -22.24 18.05 -2.15
CA GLU A 14 -21.34 18.96 -1.37
C GLU A 14 -20.21 18.33 -0.51
N TYR A 15 -20.22 17.00 -0.32
CA TYR A 15 -19.34 16.23 0.57
C TYR A 15 -18.15 15.53 -0.12
N ASP A 16 -18.11 15.46 -1.46
CA ASP A 16 -17.01 14.80 -2.22
C ASP A 16 -15.89 15.79 -2.59
N THR A 17 -15.33 16.43 -1.56
CA THR A 17 -14.24 17.40 -1.73
C THR A 17 -12.87 16.73 -1.86
N ARG A 18 -11.87 17.53 -2.25
CA ARG A 18 -10.47 17.11 -2.27
C ARG A 18 -10.06 16.55 -0.91
N GLU A 19 -10.45 17.24 0.15
CA GLU A 19 -10.11 16.99 1.54
C GLU A 19 -10.67 15.63 1.97
N THR A 20 -11.89 15.29 1.56
CA THR A 20 -12.47 13.95 1.74
C THR A 20 -11.60 12.87 1.08
N GLY A 21 -11.04 13.14 -0.10
CA GLY A 21 -10.11 12.23 -0.77
C GLY A 21 -8.84 11.98 0.05
N PHE A 22 -8.23 13.04 0.58
CA PHE A 22 -7.07 12.93 1.46
C PHE A 22 -7.41 12.18 2.76
N VAL A 23 -8.55 12.49 3.39
CA VAL A 23 -9.00 11.82 4.62
C VAL A 23 -9.17 10.32 4.40
N ASN A 24 -9.76 9.89 3.28
CA ASN A 24 -9.88 8.47 2.95
C ASN A 24 -8.49 7.82 2.79
N ALA A 25 -7.56 8.48 2.09
CA ALA A 25 -6.21 7.97 1.90
C ALA A 25 -5.43 7.86 3.22
N ILE A 26 -5.35 8.92 4.01
CA ILE A 26 -4.59 8.93 5.28
C ILE A 26 -5.21 7.98 6.30
N THR A 27 -6.55 7.83 6.33
CA THR A 27 -7.22 6.87 7.21
C THR A 27 -6.88 5.43 6.81
N ALA A 28 -6.95 5.10 5.52
CA ALA A 28 -6.59 3.77 5.02
C ALA A 28 -5.10 3.43 5.25
N ALA A 29 -4.22 4.42 5.12
CA ALA A 29 -2.82 4.33 5.49
C ALA A 29 -2.66 4.10 7.00
N GLY A 30 -3.33 4.90 7.84
CA GLY A 30 -3.26 4.82 9.30
C GLY A 30 -3.67 3.44 9.83
N VAL A 31 -4.76 2.87 9.32
CA VAL A 31 -5.18 1.50 9.69
C VAL A 31 -4.10 0.48 9.31
N ALA A 32 -3.55 0.56 8.09
CA ALA A 32 -2.50 -0.36 7.66
C ALA A 32 -1.22 -0.21 8.51
N TYR A 33 -0.84 1.04 8.81
CA TYR A 33 0.33 1.38 9.61
C TYR A 33 0.22 0.84 11.03
N ALA A 34 -0.89 1.12 11.72
CA ALA A 34 -1.13 0.70 13.09
C ALA A 34 -1.11 -0.82 13.23
N ILE A 35 -1.80 -1.53 12.31
CA ILE A 35 -1.83 -3.00 12.32
C ILE A 35 -0.45 -3.58 12.07
N THR A 36 0.30 -3.07 11.08
CA THR A 36 1.66 -3.56 10.84
C THR A 36 2.57 -3.28 12.04
N ARG A 37 2.47 -2.13 12.70
CA ARG A 37 3.25 -1.84 13.92
C ARG A 37 2.91 -2.78 15.07
N ALA A 38 1.64 -3.01 15.34
CA ALA A 38 1.19 -3.94 16.36
C ALA A 38 1.68 -5.36 16.07
N CYS A 39 1.68 -5.75 14.79
CA CYS A 39 2.21 -7.03 14.32
C CYS A 39 3.71 -7.20 14.59
N THR A 40 4.52 -6.22 14.19
CA THR A 40 5.97 -6.24 14.41
C THR A 40 6.32 -6.19 15.90
N ALA A 41 5.49 -5.54 16.72
CA ALA A 41 5.65 -5.49 18.18
C ALA A 41 5.21 -6.79 18.89
N GLY A 42 4.64 -7.77 18.18
CA GLY A 42 4.11 -8.99 18.79
C GLY A 42 2.83 -8.77 19.60
N ALA A 43 2.14 -7.65 19.42
CA ALA A 43 0.89 -7.33 20.13
C ALA A 43 -0.35 -8.04 19.53
N LEU A 44 -0.20 -8.68 18.37
CA LEU A 44 -1.24 -9.43 17.68
C LEU A 44 -0.81 -10.89 17.55
N LEU A 45 -1.68 -11.82 17.94
CA LEU A 45 -1.41 -13.27 17.86
C LEU A 45 -1.45 -13.80 16.42
N ASP A 46 -2.28 -13.20 15.56
CA ASP A 46 -2.56 -13.69 14.21
C ASP A 46 -1.47 -13.33 13.17
N CYS A 47 -0.37 -12.69 13.60
CA CYS A 47 0.67 -12.27 12.69
C CYS A 47 2.03 -12.12 13.36
N SER A 48 3.07 -12.08 12.54
CA SER A 48 4.45 -11.85 12.98
C SER A 48 5.20 -11.03 11.92
N CYS A 49 6.40 -10.57 12.28
CA CYS A 49 7.28 -9.91 11.32
C CYS A 49 7.75 -10.84 10.21
N GLU A 50 8.08 -10.24 9.07
CA GLU A 50 8.66 -10.94 7.92
C GLU A 50 10.10 -11.32 8.31
N LYS A 51 10.38 -12.62 8.37
CA LYS A 51 11.71 -13.14 8.71
C LYS A 51 12.55 -13.28 7.44
N GLY A 52 13.80 -12.85 7.51
CA GLY A 52 14.79 -13.03 6.44
C GLY A 52 14.72 -12.00 5.32
N GLU A 53 15.48 -12.26 4.26
CA GLU A 53 15.59 -11.40 3.08
C GLU A 53 14.24 -11.24 2.35
N PRO A 54 13.87 -10.00 1.94
CA PRO A 54 12.70 -9.81 1.10
C PRO A 54 12.82 -10.64 -0.17
N LYS A 55 11.85 -11.54 -0.43
CA LYS A 55 11.78 -12.30 -1.67
C LYS A 55 11.62 -11.33 -2.86
N THR A 56 12.72 -10.98 -3.51
CA THR A 56 12.70 -10.18 -4.74
C THR A 56 12.06 -11.03 -5.83
N ARG A 57 11.10 -10.45 -6.55
CA ARG A 57 10.67 -11.04 -7.82
C ARG A 57 11.80 -10.84 -8.82
N ARG A 58 12.11 -11.85 -9.65
CA ARG A 58 13.11 -11.75 -10.73
C ARG A 58 12.92 -10.42 -11.48
N GLY A 59 13.95 -9.58 -11.52
CA GLY A 59 13.92 -8.29 -12.23
C GLY A 59 13.54 -7.05 -11.40
N ARG A 60 13.29 -7.15 -10.09
CA ARG A 60 13.17 -5.96 -9.21
C ARG A 60 14.52 -5.61 -8.58
N PRO A 61 14.99 -4.35 -8.65
CA PRO A 61 16.19 -3.91 -7.95
C PRO A 61 16.12 -4.28 -6.47
N GLN A 62 17.22 -4.79 -5.91
CA GLN A 62 17.34 -4.97 -4.48
C GLN A 62 17.16 -3.60 -3.80
N PRO A 63 16.56 -3.54 -2.59
CA PRO A 63 16.47 -2.29 -1.85
C PRO A 63 17.87 -1.68 -1.73
N GLU A 64 17.99 -0.40 -2.11
CA GLU A 64 19.24 0.35 -2.03
C GLU A 64 19.78 0.24 -0.60
N VAL A 65 20.94 -0.40 -0.46
CA VAL A 65 21.63 -0.52 0.82
C VAL A 65 22.24 0.85 1.11
N PRO A 66 21.97 1.48 2.28
CA PRO A 66 22.61 2.74 2.63
C PRO A 66 24.13 2.60 2.57
N SER A 67 24.79 3.55 1.88
CA SER A 67 26.24 3.67 1.63
C SER A 67 27.10 2.67 2.43
N LEU A 68 27.56 1.64 1.71
CA LEU A 68 28.53 0.68 2.23
C LEU A 68 29.92 1.30 2.09
N GLU A 69 30.52 1.69 3.20
CA GLU A 69 31.94 2.03 3.20
C GLU A 69 32.75 0.78 2.82
N PRO A 70 33.91 0.93 2.14
CA PRO A 70 34.78 -0.19 1.82
C PRO A 70 35.18 -0.95 3.10
N GLY A 71 34.64 -2.16 3.29
CA GLY A 71 34.89 -3.01 4.47
C GLY A 71 33.66 -3.29 5.34
N ASP A 72 32.55 -2.59 5.13
CA ASP A 72 31.32 -2.82 5.89
C ASP A 72 30.61 -4.10 5.45
N ARG A 73 30.46 -5.05 6.37
CA ARG A 73 29.66 -6.25 6.16
C ARG A 73 28.25 -6.02 6.68
N TRP A 74 27.25 -6.46 5.92
CA TRP A 74 25.86 -6.40 6.36
C TRP A 74 25.12 -7.72 6.12
N GLN A 75 24.11 -7.95 6.94
CA GLN A 75 23.23 -9.12 6.81
C GLN A 75 21.78 -8.77 7.08
N TRP A 76 20.86 -9.50 6.44
CA TRP A 76 19.45 -9.48 6.81
C TRP A 76 19.25 -10.09 8.19
N GLY A 77 18.45 -9.44 9.02
CA GLY A 77 18.07 -9.94 10.34
C GLY A 77 16.97 -9.11 10.95
N GLY A 78 16.89 -9.11 12.29
CA GLY A 78 15.87 -8.36 13.01
C GLY A 78 14.44 -8.79 12.67
N CYS A 79 13.51 -7.83 12.75
CA CYS A 79 12.08 -8.07 12.63
C CYS A 79 11.52 -7.10 11.58
N SER A 80 11.42 -7.55 10.33
CA SER A 80 10.95 -6.71 9.23
C SER A 80 9.45 -6.48 9.31
N ASP A 81 9.01 -5.24 9.07
CA ASP A 81 7.60 -4.88 9.11
C ASP A 81 6.78 -5.67 8.07
N ASN A 82 5.75 -6.37 8.55
CA ASN A 82 4.82 -7.09 7.67
C ASN A 82 3.77 -6.15 7.06
N VAL A 83 4.22 -5.26 6.18
CA VAL A 83 3.38 -4.23 5.54
C VAL A 83 2.25 -4.85 4.71
N LYS A 84 2.51 -6.01 4.09
CA LYS A 84 1.52 -6.75 3.29
C LYS A 84 0.33 -7.18 4.17
N PHE A 85 0.60 -7.63 5.40
CA PHE A 85 -0.45 -8.02 6.34
C PHE A 85 -1.31 -6.82 6.76
N GLY A 86 -0.69 -5.69 7.16
CA GLY A 86 -1.43 -4.49 7.55
C GLY A 86 -2.27 -3.92 6.41
N ILE A 87 -1.74 -3.88 5.17
CA ILE A 87 -2.50 -3.47 3.98
C ILE A 87 -3.71 -4.37 3.76
N ARG A 88 -3.54 -5.69 3.85
CA ARG A 88 -4.64 -6.65 3.70
C ARG A 88 -5.74 -6.39 4.72
N LYS A 89 -5.39 -6.21 5.98
CA LYS A 89 -6.35 -5.91 7.05
C LYS A 89 -7.03 -4.55 6.88
N SER A 90 -6.31 -3.53 6.42
CA SER A 90 -6.90 -2.24 6.02
C SER A 90 -7.93 -2.41 4.90
N ARG A 91 -7.70 -3.29 3.91
CA ARG A 91 -8.70 -3.60 2.88
C ARG A 91 -9.93 -4.30 3.45
N GLU A 92 -9.74 -5.30 4.29
CA GLU A 92 -10.82 -6.05 4.94
C GLU A 92 -11.71 -5.12 5.77
N PHE A 93 -11.11 -4.19 6.52
CA PHE A 93 -11.84 -3.27 7.38
C PHE A 93 -12.53 -2.13 6.60
N MET A 94 -11.81 -1.47 5.70
CA MET A 94 -12.31 -0.25 5.05
C MET A 94 -13.06 -0.47 3.74
N ASP A 95 -12.75 -1.52 2.98
CA ASP A 95 -13.30 -1.72 1.63
C ASP A 95 -14.43 -2.76 1.58
N SER A 96 -14.56 -3.63 2.59
CA SER A 96 -15.50 -4.76 2.59
C SER A 96 -16.96 -4.35 2.31
N ARG A 97 -17.40 -3.24 2.91
CA ARG A 97 -18.76 -2.69 2.73
C ARG A 97 -19.02 -2.11 1.33
N TYR A 98 -17.97 -1.89 0.54
CA TYR A 98 -18.02 -1.19 -0.73
C TYR A 98 -17.73 -2.11 -1.94
N ARG A 99 -17.23 -3.34 -1.71
CA ARG A 99 -16.84 -4.28 -2.79
C ARG A 99 -17.94 -4.63 -3.80
N LYS A 100 -19.21 -4.54 -3.40
CA LYS A 100 -20.37 -4.87 -4.25
C LYS A 100 -21.00 -3.65 -4.91
N ARG A 101 -20.51 -2.44 -4.62
CA ARG A 101 -21.07 -1.20 -5.15
C ARG A 101 -20.19 -0.69 -6.30
N SER A 102 -20.85 -0.23 -7.37
CA SER A 102 -20.23 0.29 -8.58
C SER A 102 -20.47 1.79 -8.79
N ASP A 103 -21.01 2.48 -7.79
CA ASP A 103 -21.22 3.92 -7.88
C ASP A 103 -19.88 4.67 -7.94
N ILE A 104 -19.86 5.76 -8.70
CA ILE A 104 -18.64 6.56 -8.95
C ILE A 104 -17.99 7.02 -7.64
N LYS A 105 -18.79 7.32 -6.60
CA LYS A 105 -18.28 7.75 -5.30
C LYS A 105 -17.54 6.62 -4.59
N THR A 106 -18.11 5.42 -4.59
CA THR A 106 -17.43 4.22 -4.10
C THR A 106 -16.12 3.98 -4.84
N LEU A 107 -16.10 4.11 -6.17
CA LEU A 107 -14.88 3.93 -6.96
C LEU A 107 -13.78 4.93 -6.58
N ILE A 108 -14.13 6.21 -6.44
CA ILE A 108 -13.20 7.27 -5.99
C ILE A 108 -12.70 6.98 -4.57
N LYS A 109 -13.59 6.58 -3.65
CA LYS A 109 -13.23 6.22 -2.27
C LYS A 109 -12.25 5.05 -2.23
N LEU A 110 -12.52 3.96 -2.95
CA LEU A 110 -11.66 2.79 -3.01
C LEU A 110 -10.28 3.11 -3.60
N HIS A 111 -10.26 3.96 -4.64
CA HIS A 111 -9.03 4.48 -5.23
C HIS A 111 -8.19 5.25 -4.21
N ASN A 112 -8.79 6.20 -3.50
CA ASN A 112 -8.11 7.00 -2.48
C ASN A 112 -7.63 6.14 -1.29
N ASN A 113 -8.42 5.16 -0.85
CA ASN A 113 -7.99 4.19 0.16
C ASN A 113 -6.74 3.41 -0.31
N ASN A 114 -6.74 2.95 -1.56
CA ASN A 114 -5.61 2.22 -2.13
C ASN A 114 -4.38 3.12 -2.27
N ALA A 115 -4.56 4.39 -2.64
CA ALA A 115 -3.52 5.40 -2.69
C ALA A 115 -2.78 5.53 -1.35
N GLY A 116 -3.53 5.64 -0.24
CA GLY A 116 -2.98 5.68 1.12
C GLY A 116 -2.12 4.45 1.45
N ARG A 117 -2.63 3.25 1.16
CA ARG A 117 -1.90 2.00 1.41
C ARG A 117 -0.62 1.88 0.58
N LEU A 118 -0.66 2.34 -0.67
CA LEU A 118 0.49 2.34 -1.54
C LEU A 118 1.57 3.31 -1.06
N ALA A 119 1.20 4.46 -0.49
CA ALA A 119 2.15 5.41 0.08
C ALA A 119 3.01 4.80 1.20
N ILE A 120 2.50 3.81 1.93
CA ILE A 120 3.32 3.03 2.88
C ILE A 120 4.19 2.02 2.12
N LYS A 121 3.55 1.18 1.28
CA LYS A 121 4.21 0.07 0.59
C LYS A 121 5.39 0.51 -0.30
N SER A 122 5.25 1.63 -0.99
CA SER A 122 6.26 2.11 -1.94
C SER A 122 7.44 2.79 -1.27
N ASN A 123 7.33 3.12 0.02
CA ASN A 123 8.34 3.88 0.76
C ASN A 123 8.90 3.11 1.95
N VAL A 124 8.73 1.78 1.95
CA VAL A 124 9.44 0.90 2.88
C VAL A 124 10.94 1.04 2.62
N LYS A 125 11.69 1.28 3.68
CA LYS A 125 13.14 1.48 3.64
C LYS A 125 13.87 0.41 4.42
N MET A 126 15.15 0.25 4.13
CA MET A 126 16.03 -0.58 4.93
C MET A 126 16.51 0.23 6.14
N GLU A 127 16.36 -0.31 7.34
CA GLU A 127 16.96 0.22 8.56
C GLU A 127 18.00 -0.78 9.06
N CYS A 128 19.14 -0.26 9.52
CA CYS A 128 20.26 -1.07 9.97
C CYS A 128 20.70 -0.67 11.38
N LYS A 129 21.15 -1.65 12.17
CA LYS A 129 21.90 -1.44 13.40
C LYS A 129 23.34 -1.91 13.23
N CYS A 130 24.26 -1.06 13.64
CA CYS A 130 25.68 -1.40 13.68
C CYS A 130 26.03 -2.22 14.91
N HIS A 131 26.94 -3.16 14.71
CA HIS A 131 27.54 -4.04 15.71
C HIS A 131 29.05 -3.94 15.56
N GLY A 132 29.70 -3.28 16.50
CA GLY A 132 31.15 -3.12 16.52
C GLY A 132 31.61 -2.58 17.86
N LEU A 133 32.88 -2.82 18.19
CA LEU A 133 33.50 -2.28 19.40
C LEU A 133 33.41 -0.75 19.37
N SER A 134 33.03 -0.16 20.50
CA SER A 134 32.93 1.30 20.68
C SER A 134 32.04 2.04 19.66
N GLY A 135 31.04 1.37 19.08
CA GLY A 135 30.10 1.99 18.13
C GLY A 135 30.53 1.97 16.66
N SER A 136 31.59 1.22 16.32
CA SER A 136 31.98 0.98 14.92
C SER A 136 30.91 0.18 14.14
N CYS A 137 30.87 0.36 12.82
CA CYS A 137 29.89 -0.26 11.91
C CYS A 137 30.45 -1.40 11.05
N THR A 138 31.50 -2.09 11.52
CA THR A 138 32.17 -3.18 10.77
C THR A 138 31.24 -4.35 10.41
N LEU A 139 30.23 -4.60 11.23
CA LEU A 139 29.09 -5.46 10.93
C LEU A 139 27.79 -4.71 11.20
N ARG A 140 26.80 -4.83 10.33
CA ARG A 140 25.45 -4.29 10.58
C ARG A 140 24.36 -5.28 10.22
N THR A 141 23.30 -5.29 11.03
CA THR A 141 22.09 -6.09 10.77
C THR A 141 20.99 -5.17 10.26
N CYS A 142 20.39 -5.51 9.13
CA CYS A 142 19.36 -4.70 8.48
C CYS A 142 18.01 -5.42 8.41
N TRP A 143 16.92 -4.66 8.46
CA TRP A 143 15.54 -5.12 8.29
C TRP A 143 14.73 -4.09 7.49
N SER A 144 13.60 -4.54 6.94
CA SER A 144 12.66 -3.64 6.27
C SER A 144 11.79 -2.92 7.30
N ARG A 145 11.67 -1.60 7.18
CA ARG A 145 10.85 -0.77 8.06
C ARG A 145 9.95 0.16 7.24
N MET A 146 8.70 0.31 7.69
CA MET A 146 7.80 1.35 7.21
C MET A 146 8.41 2.74 7.44
N PRO A 147 8.15 3.72 6.56
CA PRO A 147 8.52 5.11 6.79
C PRO A 147 7.83 5.65 8.04
N SER A 148 8.26 6.81 8.55
CA SER A 148 7.52 7.45 9.65
C SER A 148 6.11 7.82 9.16
N PHE A 149 5.10 7.77 10.04
CA PHE A 149 3.74 8.13 9.61
C PHE A 149 3.64 9.59 9.17
N ARG A 150 4.49 10.47 9.70
CA ARG A 150 4.65 11.85 9.25
C ARG A 150 5.08 11.90 7.78
N GLU A 151 6.11 11.14 7.41
CA GLU A 151 6.61 11.04 6.04
C GLU A 151 5.55 10.46 5.07
N VAL A 152 4.67 9.58 5.55
CA VAL A 152 3.50 9.12 4.78
C VAL A 152 2.51 10.26 4.57
N GLY A 153 2.20 11.02 5.63
CA GLY A 153 1.31 12.17 5.60
C GLY A 153 1.81 13.26 4.65
N ASP A 154 3.10 13.60 4.72
CA ASP A 154 3.75 14.57 3.84
C ASP A 154 3.62 14.13 2.38
N ARG A 155 3.96 12.88 2.05
CA ARG A 155 3.81 12.36 0.68
C ARG A 155 2.37 12.33 0.19
N LEU A 156 1.40 12.07 1.07
CA LEU A 156 0.00 12.12 0.70
C LEU A 156 -0.49 13.56 0.50
N ARG A 157 0.04 14.52 1.26
CA ARG A 157 -0.24 15.95 1.10
C ARG A 157 0.31 16.47 -0.23
N ASP A 158 1.54 16.13 -0.58
CA ASP A 158 2.14 16.57 -1.84
C ASP A 158 1.36 16.01 -3.06
N ARG A 159 0.87 14.77 -2.96
CA ARG A 159 -0.01 14.14 -3.97
C ARG A 159 -1.43 14.71 -3.98
N PHE A 160 -1.86 15.30 -2.87
CA PHE A 160 -3.15 15.98 -2.74
C PHE A 160 -3.13 17.36 -3.43
N GLU A 161 -2.01 18.09 -3.33
CA GLU A 161 -1.83 19.38 -4.00
C GLU A 161 -1.86 19.23 -5.54
N GLY A 162 -1.33 18.12 -6.07
CA GLY A 162 -1.37 17.75 -7.50
C GLY A 162 -2.58 16.91 -7.96
N ALA A 163 -3.67 16.82 -7.19
CA ALA A 163 -4.78 15.91 -7.46
C ALA A 163 -5.55 16.19 -8.79
N SER A 164 -5.82 15.14 -9.56
CA SER A 164 -6.50 15.18 -10.86
C SER A 164 -8.03 15.11 -10.73
N LYS A 165 -8.74 15.82 -11.62
CA LYS A 165 -10.20 15.90 -11.62
C LYS A 165 -10.82 14.69 -12.33
N ALA A 166 -11.65 13.89 -11.65
CA ALA A 166 -12.48 12.89 -12.30
C ALA A 166 -13.73 13.55 -12.89
N ILE A 167 -13.98 13.30 -14.17
CA ILE A 167 -15.18 13.74 -14.88
C ILE A 167 -16.00 12.48 -15.20
N SER A 168 -17.29 12.53 -14.88
CA SER A 168 -18.27 11.53 -15.34
C SER A 168 -18.83 12.00 -16.68
N ARG A 169 -18.64 11.22 -17.75
CA ARG A 169 -19.47 11.31 -18.97
C ARG A 169 -20.50 10.18 -18.90
N GLY A 170 -21.73 10.47 -19.33
CA GLY A 170 -22.94 9.70 -19.02
C GLY A 170 -22.92 8.19 -19.30
N SER A 171 -23.85 7.48 -18.65
CA SER A 171 -24.30 6.08 -18.72
C SER A 171 -23.29 4.92 -18.83
N ALA A 172 -22.00 5.20 -19.01
CA ALA A 172 -20.92 4.24 -18.84
C ALA A 172 -19.85 4.90 -17.95
N ALA A 173 -19.61 4.33 -16.78
CA ALA A 173 -18.71 4.86 -15.77
C ALA A 173 -17.24 4.79 -16.24
N ALA A 174 -16.82 5.73 -17.08
CA ALA A 174 -15.43 5.98 -17.41
C ALA A 174 -14.92 7.16 -16.57
N VAL A 175 -14.17 6.86 -15.52
CA VAL A 175 -13.41 7.87 -14.77
C VAL A 175 -12.19 8.22 -15.62
N SER A 176 -12.18 9.38 -16.27
CA SER A 176 -10.99 9.88 -16.97
C SER A 176 -10.18 10.72 -15.99
N ILE A 177 -9.11 10.16 -15.43
CA ILE A 177 -8.09 10.93 -14.70
C ILE A 177 -7.19 11.53 -15.78
N GLY A 178 -7.19 12.86 -15.90
CA GLY A 178 -6.41 13.58 -16.91
C GLY A 178 -4.90 13.39 -16.73
N SER A 179 -4.36 12.36 -17.38
CA SER A 179 -3.05 12.32 -18.03
C SER A 179 -3.01 11.05 -18.91
N GLU A 180 -3.30 11.25 -20.20
CA GLU A 180 -3.16 10.33 -21.34
C GLU A 180 -3.99 9.02 -21.38
N PRO A 181 -4.46 8.58 -22.56
CA PRO A 181 -5.66 7.73 -22.68
C PRO A 181 -5.47 6.20 -22.59
N GLU A 182 -4.28 5.66 -22.40
CA GLU A 182 -4.08 4.20 -22.59
C GLU A 182 -3.88 3.35 -21.32
N GLU A 183 -3.52 3.91 -20.16
CA GLU A 183 -3.19 3.07 -18.99
C GLU A 183 -4.37 2.81 -18.04
N PHE A 184 -5.46 3.56 -18.19
CA PHE A 184 -6.54 3.65 -17.20
C PHE A 184 -7.46 2.41 -17.13
N ALA A 185 -7.69 1.74 -18.26
CA ALA A 185 -8.51 0.53 -18.32
C ALA A 185 -7.82 -0.69 -17.67
N SER A 186 -6.48 -0.71 -17.64
CA SER A 186 -5.72 -1.85 -17.12
C SER A 186 -5.79 -1.99 -15.59
N SER A 187 -5.83 -0.86 -14.87
CA SER A 187 -5.83 -0.85 -13.38
C SER A 187 -7.21 -1.16 -12.79
N PHE A 188 -8.27 -0.72 -13.46
CA PHE A 188 -9.66 -1.02 -13.10
C PHE A 188 -9.99 -2.50 -13.35
N SER A 189 -9.60 -3.05 -14.50
CA SER A 189 -9.80 -4.47 -14.80
C SER A 189 -9.03 -5.38 -13.83
N ALA A 190 -7.77 -5.07 -13.49
CA ALA A 190 -6.99 -5.93 -12.59
C ALA A 190 -7.52 -5.95 -11.14
N SER A 191 -8.13 -4.87 -10.68
CA SER A 191 -8.64 -4.73 -9.30
C SER A 191 -10.07 -5.28 -9.14
N VAL A 192 -10.89 -5.24 -10.19
CA VAL A 192 -12.27 -5.75 -10.20
C VAL A 192 -12.33 -7.23 -10.62
N LEU A 193 -11.38 -7.71 -11.46
CA LEU A 193 -11.32 -9.11 -11.90
C LEU A 193 -10.48 -10.02 -10.99
N SER A 194 -9.75 -9.51 -9.99
CA SER A 194 -9.15 -10.37 -8.96
C SER A 194 -10.13 -10.69 -7.83
N GLN A 195 -11.33 -11.17 -8.21
CA GLN A 195 -12.16 -11.96 -7.30
C GLN A 195 -11.50 -13.35 -7.17
N PRO A 196 -11.17 -13.85 -5.97
CA PRO A 196 -10.93 -15.26 -5.78
C PRO A 196 -12.28 -15.99 -5.79
N ARG A 197 -12.92 -16.07 -6.96
CA ARG A 197 -13.96 -17.08 -7.22
C ARG A 197 -13.27 -18.41 -7.56
N ASP A 198 -12.39 -18.92 -6.68
CA ASP A 198 -11.71 -20.20 -6.93
C ASP A 198 -11.15 -20.90 -5.67
N MET A 199 -11.69 -20.60 -4.49
CA MET A 199 -11.34 -21.35 -3.28
C MET A 199 -12.36 -22.44 -2.91
N VAL A 200 -13.59 -22.37 -3.42
CA VAL A 200 -14.61 -23.41 -3.17
C VAL A 200 -14.49 -24.57 -4.16
N SER A 201 -14.01 -24.32 -5.39
CA SER A 201 -13.83 -25.39 -6.40
C SER A 201 -12.66 -26.33 -6.06
N ARG A 202 -11.59 -25.81 -5.43
CA ARG A 202 -10.43 -26.61 -5.04
C ARG A 202 -10.62 -27.47 -3.77
N PHE A 203 -11.68 -27.25 -3.00
CA PHE A 203 -12.02 -28.10 -1.86
C PHE A 203 -12.77 -29.38 -2.30
N PHE A 204 -13.51 -29.35 -3.41
CA PHE A 204 -14.25 -30.52 -3.89
C PHE A 204 -13.42 -31.49 -4.76
N THR A 205 -12.29 -31.05 -5.31
CA THR A 205 -11.39 -31.93 -6.10
C THR A 205 -10.35 -32.68 -5.24
N ALA A 206 -10.24 -32.37 -3.95
CA ALA A 206 -9.32 -33.04 -3.02
C ALA A 206 -9.99 -34.13 -2.15
N LEU A 207 -11.28 -34.43 -2.37
CA LEU A 207 -12.04 -35.49 -1.68
C LEU A 207 -12.53 -36.60 -2.63
N ARG A 208 -11.95 -36.69 -3.83
CA ARG A 208 -12.08 -37.86 -4.73
C ARG A 208 -10.71 -38.35 -5.20
N ARG A 209 -9.83 -38.63 -4.25
CA ARG A 209 -8.80 -39.67 -4.34
C ARG A 209 -8.60 -40.23 -2.95
#